data_AF-A0A9W2YJ39-F1
#
_entry.id   AF-A0A9W2YJ39-F1
#
_cell.length_a   1.000
_cell.length_b   1.000
_cell.length_c   1.000
_cell.angle_alpha   90.00
_cell.angle_beta   90.00
_cell.angle_gamma   90.00
#
_symmetry.space_group_name_H-M   'P 1'
#
loop_
_entity.id
_entity.type
_entity.pdbx_description
1 polymer ?
#
loop_
_entity_poly.entity_id
_entity_poly.type
_entity_poly.pdbx_seq_one_letter_code
_entity_poly.pdbx_strand_id
1 'polypeptide(L)'
;MDERSSVENSNASSTNENRPDQVVPKIVRPYHALRNLHGHRTVLVVASETTLNIPDDLKTFTEGENGVSVHFTKKLPLANSRHPPIDVIVLVYKVFHKDSFQTIKDSLPYIDIQYMIGKCFILVTSDSKFCRTDVAEIEDFAGAYCLPIHFVLKEKDREGVQRLQIPSNLMALYCPRSGKDTNSLLANATLVRSARWCTLSEK
;
A
#
# COMPACT_ATOMS: atom_id res chain seq x y z
N MET A 1 -24.57 -6.16 -70.23
CA MET A 1 -24.96 -7.54 -69.93
C MET A 1 -23.78 -8.44 -70.26
N ASP A 2 -23.04 -9.08 -69.36
CA ASP A 2 -22.92 -9.10 -67.90
C ASP A 2 -21.55 -9.79 -67.64
N GLU A 3 -20.71 -9.18 -66.80
CA GLU A 3 -20.26 -9.69 -65.48
C GLU A 3 -19.25 -10.86 -65.43
N ARG A 4 -18.08 -10.51 -64.82
CA ARG A 4 -17.39 -11.21 -63.70
C ARG A 4 -16.75 -12.60 -63.90
N SER A 5 -15.76 -13.04 -63.12
CA SER A 5 -14.69 -12.48 -62.26
C SER A 5 -14.00 -13.68 -61.57
N SER A 6 -12.67 -13.64 -61.42
CA SER A 6 -11.86 -14.27 -60.33
C SER A 6 -11.78 -15.82 -60.30
N VAL A 7 -10.75 -16.50 -59.78
CA VAL A 7 -9.90 -16.28 -58.60
C VAL A 7 -8.56 -17.04 -58.79
N GLU A 8 -7.42 -16.36 -58.61
CA GLU A 8 -6.12 -17.02 -58.40
C GLU A 8 -5.99 -17.45 -56.93
N ASN A 9 -5.68 -18.72 -56.74
CA ASN A 9 -5.40 -19.33 -55.45
C ASN A 9 -3.90 -19.18 -55.13
N SER A 10 -3.55 -18.23 -54.25
CA SER A 10 -2.23 -18.19 -53.63
C SER A 10 -2.39 -18.29 -52.12
N ASN A 11 -2.04 -19.46 -51.58
CA ASN A 11 -1.93 -19.75 -50.16
C ASN A 11 -0.87 -18.84 -49.52
N ALA A 12 -1.29 -17.72 -48.94
CA ALA A 12 -0.50 -16.96 -47.99
C ALA A 12 -0.78 -17.52 -46.59
N SER A 13 0.06 -18.46 -46.16
CA SER A 13 0.11 -18.93 -44.79
C SER A 13 0.67 -17.78 -43.93
N SER A 14 -0.21 -16.98 -43.34
CA SER A 14 0.17 -15.98 -42.35
C SER A 14 0.54 -16.68 -41.05
N THR A 15 1.83 -16.91 -40.86
CA THR A 15 2.41 -17.22 -39.56
C THR A 15 2.11 -16.06 -38.61
N ASN A 16 1.10 -16.27 -37.76
CA ASN A 16 0.78 -15.40 -36.64
C ASN A 16 1.95 -15.48 -35.65
N GLU A 17 2.93 -14.58 -35.79
CA GLU A 17 3.91 -14.34 -34.75
C GLU A 17 3.16 -13.80 -33.53
N ASN A 18 3.00 -14.66 -32.53
CA ASN A 18 2.56 -14.30 -31.18
C ASN A 18 3.55 -13.28 -30.61
N ARG A 19 3.26 -11.99 -30.85
CA ARG A 19 3.88 -10.88 -30.14
C ARG A 19 3.53 -11.07 -28.66
N PRO A 20 4.49 -11.16 -27.73
CA PRO A 20 4.16 -11.19 -26.31
C PRO A 20 3.37 -9.92 -26.02
N ASP A 21 2.14 -10.09 -25.51
CA ASP A 21 1.28 -9.00 -25.07
C ASP A 21 2.16 -7.97 -24.35
N GLN A 22 2.28 -6.77 -24.90
CA GLN A 22 2.89 -5.66 -24.18
C GLN A 22 2.01 -5.42 -22.96
N VAL A 23 2.41 -5.98 -21.82
CA VAL A 23 1.73 -5.79 -20.55
C VAL A 23 1.91 -4.32 -20.17
N VAL A 24 0.96 -3.50 -20.60
CA VAL A 24 0.90 -2.10 -20.17
C VAL A 24 0.85 -2.11 -18.64
N PRO A 25 1.78 -1.42 -17.96
CA PRO A 25 1.83 -1.45 -16.51
C PRO A 25 0.51 -0.94 -15.94
N LYS A 26 -0.22 -1.81 -15.23
CA LYS A 26 -1.58 -1.53 -14.80
C LYS A 26 -1.56 -0.68 -13.53
N ILE A 27 -2.16 0.51 -13.62
CA ILE A 27 -2.41 1.39 -12.48
C ILE A 27 -3.34 0.68 -11.49
N VAL A 28 -2.97 0.66 -10.21
CA VAL A 28 -3.81 0.21 -9.11
C VAL A 28 -4.94 1.21 -8.94
N ARG A 29 -6.16 0.81 -9.27
CA ARG A 29 -7.36 1.65 -9.21
C ARG A 29 -8.24 1.25 -8.04
N PRO A 30 -8.89 2.22 -7.37
CA PRO A 30 -9.92 1.93 -6.40
C PRO A 30 -11.02 1.07 -7.01
N TYR A 31 -11.58 0.21 -6.18
CA TYR A 31 -12.73 -0.57 -6.60
C TYR A 31 -13.99 0.30 -6.60
N HIS A 32 -14.60 0.48 -7.77
CA HIS A 32 -15.74 1.39 -7.97
C HIS A 32 -17.11 0.76 -7.77
N ALA A 33 -17.21 -0.58 -7.70
CA ALA A 33 -18.49 -1.22 -7.40
C ALA A 33 -18.76 -1.17 -5.88
N LEU A 34 -20.03 -0.98 -5.52
CA LEU A 34 -20.49 -1.01 -4.14
C LEU A 34 -20.16 -2.37 -3.54
N ARG A 35 -19.15 -2.42 -2.65
CA ARG A 35 -18.86 -3.65 -1.91
C ARG A 35 -19.93 -3.89 -0.87
N ASN A 36 -20.13 -5.16 -0.54
CA ASN A 36 -20.84 -5.54 0.67
C ASN A 36 -20.21 -4.79 1.86
N LEU A 37 -21.00 -3.98 2.55
CA LEU A 37 -20.56 -3.16 3.68
C LEU A 37 -19.95 -4.03 4.80
N HIS A 38 -20.37 -5.30 4.87
CA HIS A 38 -19.90 -6.32 5.82
C HIS A 38 -18.73 -7.17 5.30
N GLY A 39 -18.23 -6.90 4.09
CA GLY A 39 -17.10 -7.63 3.52
C GLY A 39 -15.76 -7.26 4.15
N HIS A 40 -14.80 -8.18 4.06
CA HIS A 40 -13.41 -7.93 4.46
C HIS A 40 -12.80 -6.77 3.66
N ARG A 41 -12.04 -5.92 4.35
CA ARG A 41 -11.26 -4.84 3.72
C ARG A 41 -9.89 -5.37 3.34
N THR A 42 -9.36 -4.93 2.22
CA THR A 42 -8.09 -5.39 1.68
C THR A 42 -7.07 -4.26 1.74
N VAL A 43 -5.98 -4.49 2.47
CA VAL A 43 -4.83 -3.60 2.56
C VAL A 43 -3.72 -4.15 1.68
N LEU A 44 -3.16 -3.31 0.81
CA LEU A 44 -1.94 -3.60 0.07
C LEU A 44 -0.75 -2.93 0.76
N VAL A 45 0.18 -3.71 1.26
CA VAL A 45 1.46 -3.25 1.82
C VAL A 45 2.53 -3.30 0.73
N VAL A 46 3.14 -2.15 0.44
CA VAL A 46 4.25 -2.00 -0.51
C VAL A 46 5.50 -1.69 0.29
N ALA A 47 6.50 -2.57 0.24
CA ALA A 47 7.77 -2.35 0.92
C ALA A 47 8.93 -2.98 0.14
N SER A 48 10.12 -2.38 0.21
CA SER A 48 11.31 -2.96 -0.42
C SER A 48 11.70 -4.29 0.22
N GLU A 49 12.63 -5.00 -0.42
CA GLU A 49 13.26 -6.16 0.20
C GLU A 49 13.93 -5.75 1.53
N THR A 50 13.88 -6.64 2.53
CA THR A 50 14.46 -6.45 3.87
C THR A 50 13.86 -5.34 4.75
N THR A 51 12.87 -4.60 4.25
CA THR A 51 12.17 -3.57 5.05
C THR A 51 11.32 -4.21 6.15
N LEU A 52 10.62 -5.30 5.84
CA LEU A 52 9.73 -6.02 6.76
C LEU A 52 10.22 -7.44 7.04
N ASN A 53 10.01 -7.90 8.27
CA ASN A 53 10.15 -9.29 8.70
C ASN A 53 8.84 -10.05 8.40
N ILE A 54 8.73 -10.61 7.20
CA ILE A 54 7.57 -11.38 6.76
C ILE A 54 7.67 -12.82 7.32
N PRO A 55 6.58 -13.40 7.88
CA PRO A 55 5.19 -12.91 7.91
C PRO A 55 4.82 -12.07 9.13
N ASP A 56 5.69 -11.96 10.14
CA ASP A 56 5.31 -11.46 11.46
C ASP A 56 4.90 -9.97 11.46
N ASP A 57 5.62 -9.13 10.71
CA ASP A 57 5.24 -7.72 10.55
C ASP A 57 3.89 -7.56 9.84
N LEU A 58 3.53 -8.47 8.91
CA LEU A 58 2.26 -8.38 8.20
C LEU A 58 1.07 -8.77 9.08
N LYS A 59 1.27 -9.68 10.05
CA LYS A 59 0.22 -10.07 11.00
C LYS A 59 -0.26 -8.88 11.83
N THR A 60 0.63 -7.93 12.13
CA THR A 60 0.32 -6.74 12.96
C THR A 60 -0.76 -5.85 12.34
N PHE A 61 -0.89 -5.84 11.01
CA PHE A 61 -1.98 -5.15 10.30
C PHE A 61 -3.35 -5.83 10.48
N THR A 62 -3.35 -7.12 10.83
CA THR A 62 -4.57 -7.92 11.09
C THR A 62 -4.88 -8.09 12.57
N GLU A 63 -4.03 -7.57 13.46
CA GLU A 63 -4.27 -7.65 14.90
C GLU A 63 -5.46 -6.79 15.30
N GLY A 64 -6.36 -7.38 16.08
CA GLY A 64 -7.61 -6.75 16.55
C GLY A 64 -8.85 -7.15 15.73
N GLU A 65 -9.99 -6.57 16.10
CA GLU A 65 -11.27 -6.79 15.42
C GLU A 65 -11.48 -5.80 14.26
N ASN A 66 -10.56 -5.83 13.30
CA ASN A 66 -10.59 -4.97 12.10
C ASN A 66 -11.04 -5.74 10.84
N GLY A 67 -10.85 -7.07 10.79
CA GLY A 67 -11.39 -7.89 9.69
C GLY A 67 -10.74 -7.58 8.33
N VAL A 68 -9.45 -7.25 8.37
CA VAL A 68 -8.65 -6.85 7.21
C VAL A 68 -7.92 -8.06 6.64
N SER A 69 -7.85 -8.14 5.31
CA SER A 69 -6.97 -9.02 4.56
C SER A 69 -5.76 -8.22 4.07
N VAL A 70 -4.55 -8.77 4.25
CA VAL A 70 -3.31 -8.07 3.94
C VAL A 70 -2.62 -8.75 2.75
N HIS A 71 -2.34 -7.97 1.72
CA HIS A 71 -1.51 -8.35 0.59
C HIS A 71 -0.19 -7.61 0.65
N PHE A 72 0.90 -8.27 0.29
CA PHE A 72 2.22 -7.69 0.24
C PHE A 72 2.77 -7.69 -1.18
N THR A 73 3.42 -6.60 -1.58
CA THR A 73 4.21 -6.53 -2.80
C THR A 73 5.51 -5.77 -2.57
N LYS A 74 6.56 -6.17 -3.31
CA LYS A 74 7.87 -5.52 -3.27
C LYS A 74 7.95 -4.26 -4.14
N LYS A 75 7.08 -4.17 -5.14
CA LYS A 75 7.06 -3.10 -6.13
C LYS A 75 5.71 -3.01 -6.81
N LEU A 76 5.44 -1.85 -7.40
CA LEU A 76 4.39 -1.66 -8.40
C LEU A 76 5.02 -1.43 -9.78
N PRO A 77 4.31 -1.73 -10.88
CA PRO A 77 2.94 -2.28 -10.95
C PRO A 77 2.86 -3.74 -10.49
N LEU A 78 1.66 -4.19 -10.13
CA LEU A 78 1.42 -5.60 -9.78
C LEU A 78 1.58 -6.47 -11.04
N ALA A 79 2.36 -7.54 -10.95
CA ALA A 79 2.64 -8.44 -12.08
C ALA A 79 1.38 -9.15 -12.61
N ASN A 80 0.37 -9.34 -11.76
CA ASN A 80 -0.90 -9.95 -12.12
C ASN A 80 -2.01 -8.88 -12.17
N SER A 81 -2.72 -8.82 -13.29
CA SER A 81 -3.84 -7.91 -13.50
C SER A 81 -5.09 -8.27 -12.69
N ARG A 82 -5.15 -9.50 -12.15
CA ARG A 82 -6.21 -10.03 -11.27
C ARG A 82 -5.81 -9.97 -9.80
N HIS A 83 -5.55 -8.77 -9.29
CA HIS A 83 -5.47 -8.57 -7.86
C HIS A 83 -6.88 -8.41 -7.27
N PRO A 84 -7.11 -8.79 -6.00
CA PRO A 84 -8.36 -8.46 -5.34
C PRO A 84 -8.57 -6.94 -5.30
N PRO A 85 -9.82 -6.48 -5.15
CA PRO A 85 -10.11 -5.08 -4.87
C PRO A 85 -9.30 -4.54 -3.68
N ILE A 86 -8.50 -3.49 -3.87
CA ILE A 86 -7.67 -2.90 -2.80
C ILE A 86 -8.41 -1.70 -2.20
N ASP A 87 -8.63 -1.70 -0.89
CA ASP A 87 -9.28 -0.58 -0.17
C ASP A 87 -8.25 0.48 0.23
N VAL A 88 -7.07 0.06 0.70
CA VAL A 88 -6.02 0.93 1.24
C VAL A 88 -4.64 0.47 0.80
N ILE A 89 -3.73 1.42 0.55
CA ILE A 89 -2.34 1.17 0.21
C ILE A 89 -1.42 1.72 1.32
N VAL A 90 -0.51 0.89 1.82
CA VAL A 90 0.50 1.27 2.81
C VAL A 90 1.86 1.26 2.16
N LEU A 91 2.52 2.42 2.13
CA LEU A 91 3.87 2.60 1.62
C LEU A 91 4.84 2.52 2.80
N VAL A 92 5.65 1.47 2.90
CA VAL A 92 6.54 1.31 4.06
C VAL A 92 7.91 1.91 3.77
N TYR A 93 8.31 2.87 4.60
CA TYR A 93 9.64 3.47 4.61
C TYR A 93 10.41 2.97 5.83
N LYS A 94 11.59 2.38 5.60
CA LYS A 94 12.50 1.99 6.68
C LYS A 94 13.63 3.01 6.76
N VAL A 95 13.74 3.68 7.90
CA VAL A 95 14.78 4.68 8.14
C VAL A 95 16.15 4.02 7.96
N PHE A 96 17.08 4.75 7.34
CA PHE A 96 18.43 4.31 6.98
C PHE A 96 18.51 3.22 5.89
N HIS A 97 17.38 2.83 5.28
CA HIS A 97 17.36 1.92 4.13
C HIS A 97 16.94 2.68 2.86
N LYS A 98 17.93 3.10 2.07
CA LYS A 98 17.71 3.91 0.84
C LYS A 98 16.73 3.25 -0.15
N ASP A 99 16.79 1.92 -0.27
CA ASP A 99 15.93 1.16 -1.18
C ASP A 99 14.44 1.28 -0.83
N SER A 100 14.12 1.48 0.45
CA SER A 100 12.74 1.66 0.88
C SER A 100 12.14 2.96 0.34
N PHE A 101 12.90 4.07 0.36
CA PHE A 101 12.42 5.32 -0.22
C PHE A 101 12.35 5.26 -1.74
N GLN A 102 13.34 4.63 -2.38
CA GLN A 102 13.30 4.45 -3.83
C GLN A 102 12.08 3.61 -4.26
N THR A 103 11.77 2.55 -3.53
CA THR A 103 10.58 1.71 -3.78
C THR A 103 9.28 2.53 -3.71
N ILE A 104 9.18 3.48 -2.77
CA ILE A 104 8.02 4.37 -2.66
C ILE A 104 7.92 5.27 -3.90
N LYS A 105 9.02 5.93 -4.28
CA LYS A 105 9.09 6.81 -5.45
C LYS A 105 8.71 6.08 -6.74
N ASP A 106 9.23 4.87 -6.92
CA ASP A 106 8.97 4.04 -8.10
C ASP A 106 7.54 3.49 -8.12
N SER A 107 6.91 3.34 -6.96
CA SER A 107 5.55 2.79 -6.86
C SER A 107 4.45 3.82 -7.11
N LEU A 108 4.69 5.10 -6.76
CA LEU A 108 3.68 6.16 -6.87
C LEU A 108 3.05 6.31 -8.27
N PRO A 109 3.81 6.28 -9.39
CA PRO A 109 3.23 6.42 -10.74
C PRO A 109 2.18 5.36 -11.08
N TYR A 110 2.17 4.24 -10.36
CA TYR A 110 1.25 3.13 -10.58
C TYR A 110 0.08 3.12 -9.59
N ILE A 111 -0.07 4.15 -8.76
CA ILE A 111 -1.19 4.30 -7.82
C ILE A 111 -2.12 5.39 -8.34
N ASP A 112 -3.40 5.07 -8.49
CA ASP A 112 -4.40 6.07 -8.89
C ASP A 112 -4.52 7.19 -7.85
N ILE A 113 -4.62 8.44 -8.32
CA ILE A 113 -4.68 9.65 -7.49
C ILE A 113 -5.80 9.60 -6.44
N GLN A 114 -6.88 8.86 -6.71
CA GLN A 114 -7.97 8.68 -5.75
C GLN A 114 -7.54 8.00 -4.44
N TYR A 115 -6.45 7.23 -4.46
CA TYR A 115 -5.90 6.68 -3.22
C TYR A 115 -5.25 7.75 -2.34
N MET A 116 -4.72 8.83 -2.92
CA MET A 116 -4.11 9.92 -2.16
C MET A 116 -5.13 10.68 -1.29
N ILE A 117 -6.43 10.52 -1.59
CA ILE A 117 -7.54 11.08 -0.81
C ILE A 117 -7.85 10.14 0.37
N GLY A 118 -6.89 9.98 1.29
CA GLY A 118 -7.08 9.29 2.56
C GLY A 118 -7.14 7.76 2.50
N LYS A 119 -6.78 7.13 1.37
CA LYS A 119 -6.70 5.66 1.21
C LYS A 119 -5.27 5.17 0.94
N CYS A 120 -4.29 6.05 1.02
CA CYS A 120 -2.88 5.74 0.97
C CYS A 120 -2.17 6.50 2.08
N PHE A 121 -1.21 5.86 2.74
CA PHE A 121 -0.38 6.49 3.75
C PHE A 121 1.00 5.86 3.79
N ILE A 122 1.96 6.61 4.34
CA ILE A 122 3.33 6.15 4.56
C ILE A 122 3.45 5.66 6.01
N LEU A 123 4.02 4.46 6.15
CA LEU A 123 4.36 3.86 7.43
C LEU A 123 5.87 3.89 7.60
N VAL A 124 6.36 4.73 8.50
CA VAL A 124 7.79 4.89 8.81
C VAL A 124 8.17 3.95 9.94
N THR A 125 9.21 3.15 9.73
CA THR A 125 9.74 2.21 10.71
C THR A 125 11.26 2.28 10.82
N SER A 126 11.82 1.87 11.95
CA SER A 126 13.26 1.78 12.17
C SER A 126 13.57 0.67 13.17
N ASP A 127 14.74 0.06 13.01
CA ASP A 127 15.31 -0.89 13.99
C ASP A 127 16.13 -0.15 15.09
N SER A 128 16.40 1.15 14.88
CA SER A 128 17.18 2.01 15.77
C SER A 128 16.46 3.34 16.02
N LYS A 129 16.90 4.09 17.03
CA LYS A 129 16.43 5.47 17.23
C LYS A 129 16.85 6.33 16.03
N PHE A 130 15.98 7.24 15.64
CA PHE A 130 16.22 8.24 14.60
C PHE A 130 15.67 9.58 15.09
N CYS A 131 16.17 10.67 14.53
CA CYS A 131 15.70 12.02 14.79
C CYS A 131 14.96 12.58 13.56
N ARG A 132 14.39 13.78 13.70
CA ARG A 132 13.57 14.38 12.64
C ARG A 132 14.34 14.61 11.35
N THR A 133 15.64 14.92 11.42
CA THR A 133 16.47 15.13 10.22
C THR A 133 16.63 13.85 9.40
N ASP A 134 16.59 12.67 10.04
CA ASP A 134 16.69 11.38 9.35
C ASP A 134 15.46 11.06 8.49
N VAL A 135 14.34 11.75 8.75
CA VAL A 135 13.05 11.55 8.08
C VAL A 135 12.56 12.80 7.35
N ALA A 136 13.33 13.88 7.33
CA ALA A 136 12.93 15.13 6.68
C ALA A 136 12.59 14.94 5.19
N GLU A 137 13.40 14.15 4.48
CA GLU A 137 13.18 13.89 3.05
C GLU A 137 11.86 13.15 2.78
N ILE A 138 11.49 12.17 3.62
CA ILE A 138 10.22 11.47 3.48
C ILE A 138 9.03 12.33 3.95
N GLU A 139 9.23 13.22 4.94
CA GLU A 139 8.23 14.19 5.38
C GLU A 139 7.89 15.19 4.26
N ASP A 140 8.90 15.78 3.63
CA ASP A 140 8.72 16.71 2.51
C ASP A 140 8.05 16.03 1.32
N PHE A 141 8.49 14.82 1.00
CA PHE A 141 7.88 14.00 -0.05
C PHE A 141 6.40 13.72 0.24
N ALA A 142 6.07 13.28 1.47
CA ALA A 142 4.69 13.01 1.83
C ALA A 142 3.81 14.28 1.77
N GLY A 143 4.36 15.43 2.17
CA GLY A 143 3.70 16.73 2.03
C GLY A 143 3.35 17.07 0.59
N ALA A 144 4.29 16.85 -0.34
CA ALA A 144 4.08 17.10 -1.77
C ALA A 144 2.96 16.24 -2.38
N TYR A 145 2.76 15.02 -1.87
CA TYR A 145 1.70 14.10 -2.33
C TYR A 145 0.48 14.03 -1.41
N CYS A 146 0.39 14.89 -0.39
CA CYS A 146 -0.68 14.90 0.62
C CYS A 146 -0.89 13.53 1.31
N LEU A 147 0.19 12.77 1.49
CA LEU A 147 0.18 11.46 2.11
C LEU A 147 0.31 11.59 3.64
N PRO A 148 -0.60 10.98 4.43
CA PRO A 148 -0.40 10.87 5.86
C PRO A 148 0.85 10.02 6.20
N ILE A 149 1.62 10.44 7.20
CA ILE A 149 2.72 9.65 7.76
C ILE A 149 2.34 9.12 9.14
N HIS A 150 2.64 7.84 9.37
CA HIS A 150 2.57 7.19 10.68
C HIS A 150 3.91 6.58 11.04
N PHE A 151 4.39 6.83 12.27
CA PHE A 151 5.63 6.27 12.78
C PHE A 151 5.33 5.06 13.67
N VAL A 152 6.03 3.96 13.43
CA VAL A 152 5.90 2.72 14.19
C VAL A 152 7.26 2.20 14.64
N LEU A 153 7.29 1.74 15.88
CA LEU A 153 8.48 1.11 16.47
C LEU A 153 8.42 -0.40 16.24
N LYS A 154 9.59 -1.01 16.18
CA LYS A 154 9.75 -2.46 16.27
C LYS A 154 10.07 -2.85 17.70
N GLU A 155 9.16 -3.59 18.32
CA GLU A 155 9.33 -4.10 19.68
C GLU A 155 9.37 -5.63 19.64
N LYS A 156 10.08 -6.22 20.61
CA LYS A 156 10.02 -7.66 20.83
C LYS A 156 8.68 -8.01 21.48
N ASP A 157 7.96 -8.96 20.90
CA ASP A 157 6.76 -9.51 21.51
C ASP A 157 7.08 -10.43 22.70
N ARG A 158 6.04 -11.06 23.25
CA ARG A 158 6.16 -11.94 24.42
C ARG A 158 6.98 -13.19 24.09
N GLU A 159 6.99 -13.58 22.83
CA GLU A 159 7.73 -14.68 22.24
C GLU A 159 9.16 -14.28 21.84
N GLY A 160 9.55 -13.00 22.02
CA GLY A 160 10.87 -12.47 21.73
C GLY A 160 11.09 -12.11 20.25
N VAL A 161 10.07 -12.21 19.41
CA VAL A 161 10.10 -11.85 17.99
C VAL A 161 9.93 -10.35 17.83
N GLN A 162 10.87 -9.73 17.11
CA GLN A 162 10.81 -8.29 16.85
C GLN A 162 9.83 -8.00 15.70
N ARG A 163 8.73 -7.33 16.02
CA ARG A 163 7.62 -7.02 15.09
C ARG A 163 7.16 -5.58 15.17
N LEU A 164 6.59 -5.07 14.09
CA LEU A 164 5.97 -3.74 14.04
C LEU A 164 4.87 -3.59 15.10
N GLN A 165 4.89 -2.47 15.82
CA GLN A 165 3.81 -2.09 16.74
C GLN A 165 2.84 -1.15 16.05
N ILE A 166 1.99 -1.72 15.17
CA ILE A 166 0.94 -0.96 14.50
C ILE A 166 -0.21 -0.74 15.49
N PRO A 167 -0.57 0.51 15.82
CA PRO A 167 -1.70 0.76 16.70
C PRO A 167 -3.00 0.16 16.11
N SER A 168 -3.74 -0.61 16.90
CA SER A 168 -4.96 -1.31 16.44
C SER A 168 -6.03 -0.35 15.90
N ASN A 169 -6.06 0.89 16.38
CA ASN A 169 -6.94 1.95 15.89
C ASN A 169 -6.51 2.52 14.53
N LEU A 170 -5.24 2.37 14.11
CA LEU A 170 -4.76 2.86 12.82
C LEU A 170 -5.54 2.20 11.68
N MET A 171 -5.65 0.87 11.72
CA MET A 171 -6.40 0.15 10.69
C MET A 171 -7.90 0.44 10.76
N ALA A 172 -8.44 0.76 11.93
CA ALA A 172 -9.83 1.17 12.06
C ALA A 172 -10.12 2.54 11.41
N LEU A 173 -9.12 3.43 11.31
CA LEU A 173 -9.26 4.72 10.60
C LEU A 173 -9.33 4.53 9.08
N TYR A 174 -8.43 3.71 8.53
CA TYR A 174 -8.32 3.51 7.08
C TYR A 174 -9.27 2.44 6.54
N CYS A 175 -9.63 1.46 7.38
CA CYS A 175 -10.53 0.35 7.06
C CYS A 175 -11.64 0.24 8.13
N PRO A 176 -12.52 1.25 8.28
CA PRO A 176 -13.58 1.19 9.27
C PRO A 176 -14.57 0.07 8.95
N ARG A 177 -14.95 -0.69 9.98
CA ARG A 177 -16.07 -1.63 9.90
C ARG A 177 -17.38 -0.86 9.75
N SER A 178 -18.31 -1.42 8.99
CA SER A 178 -19.68 -0.90 8.89
C SER A 178 -20.30 -0.68 10.28
N GLY A 179 -20.80 0.51 10.56
CA GLY A 179 -21.52 0.82 11.80
C GLY A 179 -20.66 1.24 13.00
N LYS A 180 -19.34 1.37 12.87
CA LYS A 180 -18.51 2.04 13.90
C LYS A 180 -18.47 3.55 13.64
N ASP A 181 -18.66 4.35 14.70
CA ASP A 181 -18.51 5.81 14.62
C ASP A 181 -17.04 6.18 14.37
N THR A 182 -16.74 6.59 13.14
CA THR A 182 -15.40 7.02 12.73
C THR A 182 -14.95 8.29 13.43
N ASN A 183 -15.88 9.13 13.91
CA ASN A 183 -15.54 10.34 14.66
C ASN A 183 -14.93 10.00 16.02
N SER A 184 -15.49 9.04 16.74
CA SER A 184 -14.91 8.54 17.99
C SER A 184 -13.50 7.96 17.80
N LEU A 185 -13.25 7.26 16.68
CA LEU A 185 -11.94 6.70 16.34
C LEU A 185 -10.93 7.81 16.01
N LEU A 186 -11.36 8.84 15.28
CA LEU A 186 -10.53 9.99 14.94
C LEU A 186 -10.17 10.83 16.18
N ALA A 187 -11.13 11.05 17.07
CA ALA A 187 -10.92 11.75 18.34
C ALA A 187 -9.90 11.01 19.22
N ASN A 188 -10.05 9.69 19.38
CA ASN A 188 -9.11 8.86 20.14
C ASN A 188 -7.71 8.84 19.50
N ALA A 189 -7.61 8.75 18.18
CA ALA A 189 -6.34 8.78 17.48
C ALA A 189 -5.62 10.14 17.62
N THR A 190 -6.38 11.24 17.64
CA THR A 190 -5.85 12.61 17.80
C THR A 190 -5.31 12.82 19.22
N LEU A 191 -5.99 12.27 20.25
CA LEU A 191 -5.53 12.33 21.64
C LEU A 191 -4.22 11.58 21.88
N VAL A 192 -4.04 10.39 21.27
CA VAL A 192 -2.77 9.63 21.36
C VAL A 192 -1.60 10.40 20.71
N ARG A 193 -1.88 11.19 19.67
CA ARG A 193 -0.91 12.04 18.98
C ARG A 193 -0.39 13.18 19.85
N SER A 194 -1.11 13.61 20.88
CA SER A 194 -0.60 14.62 21.82
C SER A 194 0.33 14.05 22.89
N ALA A 195 0.21 12.76 23.22
CA ALA A 195 0.89 12.17 24.37
C ALA A 195 2.27 11.54 24.03
N ARG A 196 2.45 11.01 22.81
CA ARG A 196 3.69 10.30 22.42
C ARG A 196 4.78 11.17 21.79
N TRP A 197 4.45 12.38 21.34
CA TRP A 197 5.43 13.26 20.68
C TRP A 197 6.23 14.09 21.69
N CYS A 198 5.66 14.35 22.88
CA CYS A 198 6.37 15.07 23.94
C CYS A 198 7.56 14.29 24.52
N THR A 199 7.64 12.97 24.33
CA THR A 199 8.73 12.15 24.86
C THR A 199 9.88 11.92 23.86
N LEU A 200 9.76 12.39 22.62
CA LEU A 200 10.81 12.29 21.60
C LEU A 200 11.56 13.62 21.36
N SER A 201 11.13 14.71 22.01
CA SER A 201 11.72 16.05 21.86
C SER A 201 12.65 16.47 23.00
N GLU A 202 12.83 15.64 24.04
CA GLU A 202 13.74 15.94 25.14
C GLU A 202 14.85 14.90 25.22
N LYS A 203 15.88 15.08 24.37
CA LYS A 203 17.31 14.95 24.71
C LYS A 203 18.21 15.24 23.52
#